data_AF-A0A7J6RU23-F1
#
_entry.id   AF-A0A7J6RU23-F1
#
_cell.length_a   1.000
_cell.length_b   1.000
_cell.length_c   1.000
_cell.angle_alpha   90.00
_cell.angle_beta   90.00
_cell.angle_gamma   90.00
#
_symmetry.space_group_name_H-M   'P 1'
#
loop_
_entity.id
_entity.type
_entity.pdbx_description
1 polymer ?
#
loop_
_entity_poly.entity_id
_entity_poly.type
_entity_poly.pdbx_seq_one_letter_code
_entity_poly.pdbx_strand_id
1 'polypeptide(L)'
;MPQNEHIEEHRKRFGRRLDYEERKRKKDARAVHKQSKTAQKLRGIKAKIFHKKRYAEKATMRKTIKKHQEKEGKEKAPEDSVPQGAVPGYLLDREGVNRTKVLSNMVKQKRAEKAGKWQVPVPKVKAMTEDEM
;
A
#
# COMPACT_ATOMS: atom_id res chain seq x y z
N MET A 1 -17.66 -33.84 -14.01
CA MET A 1 -16.69 -33.27 -13.06
C MET A 1 -16.30 -34.35 -12.07
N PRO A 2 -15.03 -34.50 -11.70
CA PRO A 2 -14.67 -35.43 -10.64
C PRO A 2 -15.32 -34.96 -9.31
N GLN A 3 -15.93 -35.89 -8.59
CA GLN A 3 -16.62 -35.63 -7.32
C GLN A 3 -15.60 -35.50 -6.18
N ASN A 4 -15.92 -34.63 -5.21
CA ASN A 4 -15.19 -34.44 -3.95
C ASN A 4 -13.68 -34.12 -4.12
N GLU A 5 -12.95 -34.18 -3.00
CA GLU A 5 -11.50 -34.01 -2.90
C GLU A 5 -10.74 -35.31 -3.22
N HIS A 6 -11.13 -36.00 -4.29
CA HIS A 6 -10.55 -37.28 -4.72
C HIS A 6 -9.01 -37.29 -4.82
N ILE A 7 -8.35 -36.16 -5.13
CA ILE A 7 -6.88 -36.04 -5.15
C ILE A 7 -6.30 -36.10 -3.72
N GLU A 8 -6.95 -35.47 -2.76
CA GLU A 8 -6.51 -35.50 -1.37
C GLU A 8 -6.76 -36.88 -0.76
N GLU A 9 -7.91 -37.49 -1.05
CA GLU A 9 -8.20 -38.86 -0.65
C GLU A 9 -7.18 -39.84 -1.22
N HIS A 10 -6.83 -39.72 -2.50
CA HIS A 10 -5.78 -40.54 -3.11
C HIS A 10 -4.43 -40.35 -2.40
N ARG A 11 -4.07 -39.11 -2.04
CA ARG A 11 -2.83 -38.85 -1.28
C ARG A 11 -2.86 -39.41 0.13
N LYS A 12 -4.02 -39.42 0.79
CA LYS A 12 -4.19 -40.01 2.13
C LYS A 12 -4.11 -41.54 2.08
N ARG A 13 -4.72 -42.16 1.05
CA ARG A 13 -4.76 -43.63 0.88
C ARG A 13 -3.46 -44.23 0.34
N PHE A 14 -2.87 -43.59 -0.68
CA PHE A 14 -1.73 -44.14 -1.43
C PHE A 14 -0.46 -43.30 -1.30
N GLY A 15 -0.49 -42.22 -0.53
CA GLY A 15 0.65 -41.33 -0.36
C GLY A 15 0.93 -40.47 -1.60
N ARG A 16 2.15 -39.91 -1.61
CA ARG A 16 2.70 -39.19 -2.77
C ARG A 16 3.74 -40.07 -3.45
N ARG A 17 4.22 -39.63 -4.62
CA ARG A 17 5.40 -40.25 -5.22
C ARG A 17 6.57 -40.23 -4.24
N LEU A 18 7.34 -41.32 -4.20
CA LEU A 18 8.47 -41.50 -3.30
C LEU A 18 9.51 -40.37 -3.44
N ASP A 19 9.71 -39.85 -4.65
CA ASP A 19 10.67 -38.78 -4.95
C ASP A 19 10.13 -37.35 -4.73
N TYR A 20 8.89 -37.20 -4.26
CA TYR A 20 8.20 -35.91 -4.20
C TYR A 20 8.93 -34.89 -3.31
N GLU A 21 9.31 -35.31 -2.11
CA GLU A 21 9.95 -34.44 -1.12
C GLU A 21 11.34 -34.02 -1.57
N GLU A 22 12.13 -34.96 -2.10
CA GLU A 22 13.44 -34.65 -2.65
C GLU A 22 13.37 -33.66 -3.81
N ARG A 23 12.42 -33.87 -4.73
CA ARG A 23 12.21 -32.98 -5.88
C ARG A 23 11.79 -31.60 -5.42
N LYS A 24 10.89 -31.50 -4.43
CA LYS A 24 10.44 -30.23 -3.86
C LYS A 24 11.61 -29.49 -3.22
N ARG A 25 12.37 -30.15 -2.34
CA ARG A 25 13.57 -29.59 -1.72
C ARG A 25 14.59 -29.09 -2.75
N LYS A 26 14.93 -29.92 -3.74
CA LYS A 26 15.87 -29.54 -4.82
C LYS A 26 15.31 -28.40 -5.68
N LYS A 27 13.99 -28.30 -5.86
CA LYS A 27 13.35 -27.19 -6.59
C LYS A 27 13.45 -25.88 -5.81
N ASP A 28 13.17 -25.91 -4.52
CA ASP A 28 13.21 -24.73 -3.65
C ASP A 28 14.64 -24.21 -3.51
N ALA A 29 15.63 -25.09 -3.32
CA ALA A 29 17.04 -24.73 -3.31
C ALA A 29 17.50 -24.05 -4.62
N ARG A 30 17.05 -24.57 -5.78
CA ARG A 30 17.38 -23.99 -7.10
C ARG A 30 16.62 -22.70 -7.41
N ALA A 31 15.56 -22.38 -6.68
CA ALA A 31 14.71 -21.23 -6.97
C ALA A 31 15.49 -19.91 -6.90
N VAL A 32 16.41 -19.76 -5.94
CA VAL A 32 17.24 -18.56 -5.76
C VAL A 32 18.13 -18.31 -6.99
N HIS A 33 18.88 -19.32 -7.44
CA HIS A 33 19.72 -19.22 -8.63
C HIS A 33 18.88 -18.98 -9.89
N LYS A 34 17.73 -19.65 -10.00
CA LYS A 34 16.82 -19.47 -11.14
C LYS A 34 16.28 -18.04 -11.18
N GLN A 35 15.88 -17.46 -10.05
CA GLN A 35 15.39 -16.08 -9.96
C GLN A 35 16.46 -15.07 -10.40
N SER A 36 17.70 -15.22 -9.93
CA SER A 36 18.81 -14.36 -10.35
C SER A 36 19.07 -14.47 -11.86
N LYS A 37 19.15 -15.71 -12.37
CA LYS A 37 19.31 -15.97 -13.81
C LYS A 37 18.18 -15.39 -14.65
N THR A 38 16.92 -15.47 -14.19
CA THR A 38 15.78 -14.87 -14.89
C THR A 38 15.86 -13.34 -14.89
N ALA A 39 16.30 -12.73 -13.79
CA ALA A 39 16.46 -11.27 -13.73
C ALA A 39 17.48 -10.76 -14.76
N GLN A 40 18.61 -11.46 -14.90
CA GLN A 40 19.68 -11.09 -15.84
C GLN A 40 19.33 -11.37 -17.30
N LYS A 41 18.53 -12.40 -17.58
CA LYS A 41 18.23 -12.83 -18.95
C LYS A 41 16.99 -12.22 -19.57
N LEU A 42 15.99 -11.83 -18.77
CA LEU A 42 14.76 -11.24 -19.30
C LEU A 42 15.05 -9.88 -19.95
N ARG A 43 14.43 -9.61 -21.10
CA ARG A 43 14.54 -8.34 -21.83
C ARG A 43 13.17 -7.73 -22.10
N GLY A 44 13.15 -6.42 -22.37
CA GLY A 44 11.95 -5.68 -22.75
C GLY A 44 10.85 -5.68 -21.67
N ILE A 45 9.59 -5.78 -22.10
CA ILE A 45 8.41 -5.69 -21.22
C ILE A 45 8.42 -6.79 -20.15
N LYS A 46 8.88 -7.99 -20.48
CA LYS A 46 8.95 -9.12 -19.54
C LYS A 46 9.87 -8.80 -18.35
N ALA A 47 10.99 -8.12 -18.59
CA ALA A 47 11.89 -7.67 -17.53
C ALA A 47 11.21 -6.61 -16.64
N LYS A 48 10.55 -5.61 -17.23
CA LYS A 48 9.83 -4.57 -16.48
C LYS A 48 8.75 -5.16 -15.55
N ILE A 49 7.95 -6.11 -16.06
CA ILE A 49 6.94 -6.81 -15.26
C ILE A 49 7.59 -7.61 -14.12
N PHE A 50 8.68 -8.33 -14.41
CA PHE A 50 9.40 -9.12 -13.42
C PHE A 50 9.95 -8.23 -12.28
N HIS A 51 10.61 -7.12 -12.60
CA HIS A 51 11.13 -6.19 -11.60
C HIS A 51 10.02 -5.52 -10.78
N LYS A 52 8.90 -5.15 -11.40
CA LYS A 52 7.72 -4.61 -10.69
C LYS A 52 7.19 -5.61 -9.65
N LYS A 53 7.04 -6.89 -10.05
CA LYS A 53 6.64 -7.96 -9.12
C LYS A 53 7.63 -8.12 -7.97
N ARG A 54 8.93 -8.15 -8.26
CA ARG A 54 9.99 -8.28 -7.23
C ARG A 54 10.03 -7.09 -6.26
N TYR A 55 9.78 -5.88 -6.74
CA TYR A 55 9.67 -4.71 -5.88
C TYR A 55 8.49 -4.83 -4.92
N ALA A 56 7.31 -5.21 -5.42
CA ALA A 56 6.12 -5.41 -4.61
C ALA A 56 6.34 -6.48 -3.53
N GLU A 57 6.89 -7.64 -3.89
CA GLU A 57 7.25 -8.72 -2.95
C GLU A 57 8.22 -8.25 -1.85
N LYS A 58 9.24 -7.46 -2.21
CA LYS A 58 10.17 -6.89 -1.22
C LYS A 58 9.49 -5.89 -0.30
N ALA A 59 8.63 -5.03 -0.85
CA ALA A 59 7.92 -4.03 -0.06
C ALA A 59 6.92 -4.68 0.90
N THR A 60 6.19 -5.71 0.48
CA THR A 60 5.28 -6.46 1.36
C THR A 60 6.06 -7.13 2.48
N MET A 61 7.15 -7.83 2.17
CA MET A 61 7.99 -8.49 3.18
C MET A 61 8.62 -7.52 4.18
N ARG A 62 9.10 -6.36 3.72
CA ARG A 62 9.62 -5.31 4.62
C ARG A 62 8.54 -4.81 5.57
N LYS A 63 7.31 -4.59 5.07
CA LYS A 63 6.17 -4.17 5.88
C LYS A 63 5.75 -5.26 6.88
N THR A 64 5.76 -6.53 6.50
CA THR A 64 5.38 -7.63 7.41
C THR A 64 6.41 -7.81 8.52
N ILE A 65 7.71 -7.71 8.21
CA ILE A 65 8.78 -7.74 9.21
C ILE A 65 8.64 -6.56 10.17
N LYS A 66 8.47 -5.34 9.64
CA LYS A 66 8.27 -4.14 10.47
C LYS A 66 7.06 -4.27 11.40
N LYS A 67 5.92 -4.74 10.88
CA LYS A 67 4.72 -5.01 11.70
C LYS A 67 4.95 -6.04 12.80
N HIS A 68 5.76 -7.07 12.53
CA HIS A 68 6.10 -8.07 13.53
C HIS A 68 6.98 -7.48 14.64
N GLN A 69 8.02 -6.73 14.25
CA GLN A 69 8.93 -6.05 15.17
C GLN A 69 8.19 -5.05 16.06
N GLU A 70 7.30 -4.23 15.49
CA GLU A 70 6.46 -3.27 16.22
C GLU A 70 5.49 -3.97 17.19
N LYS A 71 5.03 -5.18 16.87
CA LYS A 71 4.17 -5.97 17.75
C LYS A 71 4.94 -6.55 18.94
N GLU A 72 6.18 -6.97 18.73
CA GLU A 72 7.07 -7.51 19.77
C GLU A 72 7.57 -6.40 20.70
N GLY A 73 7.92 -5.24 20.14
CA GLY A 73 8.29 -4.03 20.87
C GLY A 73 7.09 -3.34 21.47
N LYS A 74 6.52 -3.87 22.56
CA LYS A 74 5.61 -3.09 23.41
C LYS A 74 6.45 -2.07 24.21
N GLU A 75 6.82 -0.97 23.58
CA GLU A 75 7.19 0.21 24.35
C GLU A 75 5.93 0.67 25.09
N LYS A 76 5.96 0.59 26.44
CA LYS A 76 4.99 1.29 27.26
C LYS A 76 5.08 2.76 26.85
N ALA A 77 3.96 3.34 26.41
CA ALA A 77 3.90 4.78 26.19
C ALA A 77 4.43 5.47 27.46
N PRO A 78 5.32 6.47 27.35
CA PRO A 78 5.72 7.26 28.51
C PRO A 78 4.46 7.85 29.14
N GLU A 79 4.26 7.59 30.43
CA GLU A 79 3.03 7.91 31.18
C GLU A 79 2.82 9.42 31.33
N ASP A 80 3.87 10.23 31.14
CA ASP A 80 3.84 11.66 31.45
C ASP A 80 4.34 12.53 30.29
N SER A 81 3.50 12.72 29.28
CA SER A 81 3.36 14.02 28.62
C SER A 81 2.17 13.97 27.69
N VAL A 82 1.18 14.84 27.93
CA VAL A 82 0.12 15.09 26.95
C VAL A 82 0.81 15.61 25.68
N PRO A 83 0.79 14.87 24.56
CA PRO A 83 1.42 15.34 23.34
C PRO A 83 0.71 16.64 22.89
N GLN A 84 1.49 17.67 22.55
CA GLN A 84 0.95 18.90 21.95
C GLN A 84 0.10 18.52 20.73
N GLY A 85 -1.23 18.64 20.84
CA GLY A 85 -2.18 18.17 19.83
C GLY A 85 -3.25 17.20 20.32
N ALA A 86 -3.30 16.86 21.61
CA ALA A 86 -4.42 16.13 22.19
C ALA A 86 -5.70 16.99 22.18
N VAL A 87 -6.62 16.68 21.27
CA VAL A 87 -7.94 17.31 21.18
C VAL A 87 -8.99 16.26 21.57
N PRO A 88 -10.11 16.61 22.24
CA PRO A 88 -11.18 15.66 22.49
C PRO A 88 -11.62 14.90 21.24
N GLY A 89 -12.02 13.62 21.38
CA GLY A 89 -12.28 12.70 20.26
C GLY A 89 -13.22 13.24 19.17
N TYR A 90 -14.17 14.08 19.56
CA TYR A 90 -15.14 14.74 18.66
C TYR A 90 -14.56 15.90 17.82
N LEU A 91 -13.29 16.26 18.04
CA LEU A 91 -12.55 17.31 17.33
C LEU A 91 -11.27 16.79 16.66
N LEU A 92 -10.91 15.50 16.81
CA LEU A 92 -9.66 14.93 16.27
C LEU A 92 -9.54 15.05 14.75
N ASP A 93 -10.66 14.91 14.03
CA ASP A 93 -10.70 15.01 12.57
C ASP A 93 -11.12 16.42 12.07
N ARG A 94 -11.26 17.37 13.00
CA ARG A 94 -11.62 18.76 12.69
C ARG A 94 -10.35 19.59 12.78
N GLU A 95 -9.61 19.71 11.69
CA GLU A 95 -8.49 20.64 11.59
C GLU A 95 -8.98 22.07 11.92
N GLY A 96 -8.64 22.53 13.12
CA GLY A 96 -8.98 23.85 13.61
C GLY A 96 -8.17 24.90 12.86
N VAL A 97 -8.82 25.65 11.97
CA VAL A 97 -8.29 26.91 11.43
C VAL A 97 -7.92 27.81 12.62
N ASN A 98 -6.63 28.08 12.83
CA ASN A 98 -6.14 28.99 13.86
C ASN A 98 -6.83 30.37 13.76
N ARG A 99 -7.81 30.64 14.65
CA ARG A 99 -8.64 31.84 14.61
C ARG A 99 -8.13 32.98 15.50
N THR A 100 -6.90 33.44 15.29
CA THR A 100 -6.42 34.66 15.95
C THR A 100 -6.25 35.84 15.00
N LYS A 101 -6.16 35.61 13.68
CA LYS A 101 -6.18 36.67 12.64
C LYS A 101 -7.50 36.77 11.86
N VAL A 102 -8.55 36.10 12.33
CA VAL A 102 -9.81 35.95 11.59
C VAL A 102 -10.60 37.24 11.49
N LEU A 103 -10.60 38.14 12.49
CA LEU A 103 -11.36 39.39 12.39
C LEU A 103 -10.80 40.38 11.36
N SER A 104 -9.46 40.56 11.31
CA SER A 104 -8.83 41.49 10.35
C SER A 104 -8.78 40.92 8.93
N ASN A 105 -8.66 39.60 8.78
CA ASN A 105 -8.80 38.93 7.49
C ASN A 105 -10.26 38.82 7.02
N MET A 106 -11.25 38.78 7.91
CA MET A 106 -12.68 38.72 7.53
C MET A 106 -13.16 40.02 6.88
N VAL A 107 -12.64 41.18 7.30
CA VAL A 107 -12.89 42.47 6.63
C VAL A 107 -12.25 42.53 5.23
N LYS A 108 -11.02 41.99 5.09
CA LYS A 108 -10.35 41.89 3.78
C LYS A 108 -11.03 40.86 2.87
N GLN A 109 -11.48 39.74 3.44
CA GLN A 109 -12.23 38.71 2.73
C GLN A 109 -13.60 39.21 2.28
N LYS A 110 -14.37 39.97 3.08
CA LYS A 110 -15.64 40.56 2.60
C LYS A 110 -15.48 41.48 1.38
N ARG A 111 -14.31 42.12 1.22
CA ARG A 111 -13.99 42.92 0.02
C ARG A 111 -13.59 42.06 -1.18
N ALA A 112 -12.91 40.93 -0.96
CA ALA A 112 -12.54 39.97 -2.00
C ALA A 112 -13.68 38.99 -2.37
N GLU A 113 -14.63 38.75 -1.46
CA GLU A 113 -15.79 37.86 -1.57
C GLU A 113 -16.76 38.26 -2.66
N LYS A 114 -16.77 39.54 -3.06
CA LYS A 114 -17.54 39.98 -4.23
C LYS A 114 -17.09 39.29 -5.52
N ALA A 115 -15.93 38.63 -5.54
CA ALA A 115 -15.38 37.94 -6.70
C ALA A 115 -14.86 36.51 -6.47
N GLY A 116 -14.90 35.93 -5.25
CA GLY A 116 -14.00 34.77 -5.01
C GLY A 116 -14.33 33.79 -3.88
N LYS A 117 -15.55 33.24 -3.79
CA LYS A 117 -15.83 32.14 -2.82
C LYS A 117 -16.50 30.86 -3.34
N TRP A 118 -16.65 30.70 -4.65
CA TRP A 118 -17.07 29.42 -5.26
C TRP A 118 -15.99 28.87 -6.19
N GLN A 119 -14.72 29.05 -5.83
CA GLN A 119 -13.61 28.52 -6.63
C GLN A 119 -13.59 26.99 -6.51
N VAL A 120 -13.86 26.33 -7.62
CA VAL A 120 -13.82 24.87 -7.76
C VAL A 120 -12.36 24.38 -7.64
N PRO A 121 -12.07 23.17 -7.08
CA PRO A 121 -10.70 22.66 -6.91
C PRO A 121 -9.82 22.69 -8.16
N VAL A 122 -10.44 22.64 -9.34
CA VAL A 122 -9.79 22.93 -10.63
C VAL A 122 -10.58 24.04 -11.31
N PRO A 123 -10.09 25.29 -11.28
CA PRO A 123 -10.85 26.43 -11.81
C PRO A 123 -10.73 26.62 -13.32
N LYS A 124 -9.72 26.03 -13.96
CA LYS A 124 -9.50 26.12 -15.41
C LYS A 124 -9.04 24.77 -15.93
N VAL A 125 -9.79 24.22 -16.88
CA VAL A 125 -9.46 22.97 -17.57
C VAL A 125 -9.00 23.30 -18.99
N LYS A 126 -8.15 22.44 -19.56
CA LYS A 126 -7.75 22.54 -20.96
C LYS A 126 -9.00 22.40 -21.85
N ALA A 127 -9.23 23.34 -22.76
CA ALA A 127 -10.32 23.25 -23.72
C ALA A 127 -10.06 22.10 -24.71
N MET A 128 -11.09 21.31 -24.99
CA MET A 128 -11.10 20.26 -26.03
C MET A 128 -11.59 20.91 -27.34
N THR A 129 -11.01 20.51 -28.47
CA THR A 129 -11.49 20.91 -29.80
C THR A 129 -12.72 20.07 -30.19
N GLU A 130 -13.58 20.59 -31.08
CA GLU A 130 -14.83 19.90 -31.49
C GLU A 130 -14.59 18.52 -32.10
N ASP A 131 -13.45 18.30 -32.78
CA ASP A 131 -13.06 17.00 -33.34
C ASP A 131 -12.67 15.94 -32.28
N GLU A 132 -12.33 16.38 -31.05
CA GLU A 132 -11.96 15.50 -29.93
C GLU A 132 -13.11 15.31 -28.92
N MET A 133 -14.27 15.94 -29.16
CA MET A 133 -15.48 15.85 -28.33
C MET A 133 -16.40 14.73 -28.81
#